data_AF-A0A7C2XZL1-F1
#
_entry.id   AF-A0A7C2XZL1-F1
#
_cell.length_a   1.000
_cell.length_b   1.000
_cell.length_c   1.000
_cell.angle_alpha   90.00
_cell.angle_beta   90.00
_cell.angle_gamma   90.00
#
_symmetry.space_group_name_H-M   'P 1'
#
loop_
_entity.id
_entity.type
_entity.pdbx_description
1 polymer ?
#
loop_
_entity_poly.entity_id
_entity_poly.type
_entity_poly.pdbx_seq_one_letter_code
_entity_poly.pdbx_strand_id
1 'polypeptide(L)' 'MFIILLLIVVWAALVASLAGFVEKWPVLAQAVFYLVAGIAWIAPCRPLLRWMETGRFTAG' A
#
# COMPACT_ATOMS: atom_id res chain seq x y z
N MET A 1 0.02 -11.42 -12.91
CA MET A 1 0.68 -10.20 -13.45
C MET A 1 -0.02 -8.92 -12.98
N PHE A 2 -1.29 -8.70 -13.33
CA PHE A 2 -1.98 -7.42 -13.07
C PHE A 2 -2.29 -7.10 -11.59
N ILE A 3 -2.35 -8.10 -10.71
CA ILE A 3 -2.67 -7.89 -9.29
C ILE A 3 -1.64 -6.98 -8.61
N ILE A 4 -0.36 -7.15 -8.96
CA ILE A 4 0.73 -6.34 -8.43
C ILE A 4 0.55 -4.89 -8.90
N LEU A 5 0.27 -4.70 -10.18
CA LEU A 5 0.01 -3.36 -10.74
C LEU A 5 -1.20 -2.70 -10.08
N LEU A 6 -2.30 -3.44 -9.88
CA LEU A 6 -3.51 -2.93 -9.22
C LEU A 6 -3.23 -2.56 -7.77
N LEU A 7 -2.44 -3.38 -7.05
CA LEU A 7 -2.02 -3.10 -5.68
C LEU A 7 -1.18 -1.82 -5.57
N ILE A 8 -0.23 -1.61 -6.49
CA ILE A 8 0.59 -0.40 -6.55
C ILE A 8 -0.25 0.82 -6.93
N VAL A 9 -1.17 0.68 -7.88
CA VAL A 9 -2.07 1.78 -8.28
C VAL A 9 -2.99 2.18 -7.13
N VAL A 10 -3.64 1.24 -6.47
CA VAL A 10 -4.54 1.52 -5.32
C VAL A 10 -3.76 2.21 -4.21
N TRP A 11 -2.57 1.74 -3.89
CA TRP A 11 -1.77 2.34 -2.83
C TRP A 11 -1.21 3.71 -3.19
N ALA A 12 -0.69 3.87 -4.41
CA ALA A 12 -0.23 5.16 -4.90
C ALA A 12 -1.36 6.19 -4.91
N ALA A 13 -2.58 5.80 -5.34
CA ALA A 13 -3.75 6.66 -5.31
C ALA A 13 -4.14 7.04 -3.87
N LEU A 14 -4.10 6.09 -2.93
CA LEU A 14 -4.44 6.31 -1.53
C LEU A 14 -3.44 7.27 -0.87
N VAL A 15 -2.14 7.05 -1.05
CA VAL A 15 -1.08 7.95 -0.55
C VAL A 15 -1.18 9.32 -1.22
N ALA A 16 -1.38 9.40 -2.55
CA ALA A 16 -1.51 10.67 -3.27
C ALA A 16 -2.74 11.48 -2.84
N SER A 17 -3.87 10.82 -2.56
CA SER A 17 -5.08 11.49 -2.05
C SER A 17 -4.87 12.12 -0.67
N LEU A 18 -4.01 11.53 0.15
CA LEU A 18 -3.65 12.02 1.48
C LEU A 18 -2.50 13.04 1.42
N ALA A 19 -1.65 12.99 0.39
CA ALA A 19 -0.49 13.88 0.24
C ALA A 19 -0.87 15.36 0.28
N GLY A 20 -1.96 15.77 -0.39
CA GLY A 20 -2.42 17.17 -0.36
C GLY A 20 -2.90 17.65 1.02
N PHE A 21 -3.28 16.73 1.91
CA PHE A 21 -3.61 17.05 3.30
C PHE A 21 -2.35 17.08 4.18
N VAL A 22 -1.40 16.19 3.92
CA VAL A 22 -0.13 16.06 4.63
C VAL A 22 0.82 17.23 4.32
N GLU A 23 0.77 17.82 3.13
CA GLU A 23 1.56 19.01 2.78
C GLU A 23 1.23 20.25 3.63
N LYS A 24 0.05 20.30 4.23
CA LYS A 24 -0.34 21.36 5.17
C LYS A 24 0.25 21.18 6.58
N TRP A 25 0.83 20.02 6.87
CA TRP A 25 1.31 19.67 8.20
C TRP A 25 2.80 20.00 8.37
N PRO A 26 3.27 20.21 9.62
CA PRO A 26 4.69 20.38 9.88
C PRO A 26 5.50 19.13 9.49
N VAL A 27 6.75 19.33 9.08
CA VAL A 27 7.67 18.29 8.55
C VAL A 27 7.76 17.04 9.43
N LEU A 28 7.71 17.17 10.77
CA LEU A 28 7.72 16.00 11.67
C LEU A 28 6.49 15.09 11.47
N ALA A 29 5.30 15.68 11.32
CA ALA A 29 4.08 14.91 11.13
C ALA A 29 4.06 14.25 9.75
N GLN A 30 4.60 14.94 8.73
CA GLN A 30 4.83 14.38 7.41
C GLN A 30 5.81 13.19 7.44
N ALA A 31 6.90 13.28 8.21
CA ALA A 31 7.85 12.18 8.39
C ALA A 31 7.19 10.96 9.05
N VAL A 32 6.42 11.16 10.13
CA VAL A 32 5.68 10.07 10.79
C VAL A 32 4.67 9.44 9.83
N PHE A 33 3.93 10.24 9.06
CA PHE A 33 2.97 9.74 8.08
C PHE A 33 3.65 8.85 7.03
N TYR A 34 4.75 9.31 6.42
CA TYR A 34 5.47 8.52 5.43
C TYR A 34 6.11 7.27 6.01
N LEU A 35 6.55 7.31 7.27
CA LEU A 35 7.09 6.15 7.98
C LEU A 35 6.00 5.10 8.21
N VAL A 36 4.81 5.51 8.65
CA VAL A 36 3.64 4.62 8.79
C VAL A 36 3.18 4.09 7.44
N ALA A 37 3.12 4.93 6.40
CA ALA A 37 2.76 4.50 5.05
C ALA A 37 3.76 3.44 4.52
N GLY A 38 5.07 3.65 4.72
CA GLY A 38 6.09 2.66 4.36
C GLY A 38 5.93 1.33 5.09
N ILE A 39 5.60 1.36 6.38
CA ILE A 39 5.34 0.13 7.17
C ILE A 39 4.04 -0.54 6.73
N ALA A 40 2.98 0.23 6.50
CA ALA A 40 1.68 -0.27 6.07
C ALA A 40 1.75 -0.96 4.71
N TRP A 41 2.66 -0.52 3.83
CA TRP A 41 2.96 -1.15 2.53
C TRP A 41 3.46 -2.60 2.64
N ILE A 42 3.90 -3.06 3.81
CA ILE A 42 4.33 -4.45 4.03
C ILE A 42 3.12 -5.39 4.13
N ALA A 43 2.00 -4.93 4.68
CA ALA A 43 0.78 -5.73 4.84
C ALA A 43 0.24 -6.31 3.52
N PRO A 44 0.15 -5.57 2.40
CA PRO A 44 -0.31 -6.10 1.11
C PRO A 44 0.67 -7.08 0.43
N CYS A 45 1.96 -7.09 0.77
CA CYS A 45 2.91 -8.08 0.22
C CYS A 45 2.62 -9.50 0.73
N ARG A 46 2.10 -9.66 1.95
CA ARG A 46 1.77 -10.96 2.56
C ARG A 46 0.66 -11.75 1.83
N PRO A 47 -0.51 -11.17 1.50
CA PRO A 47 -1.53 -11.88 0.71
C PRO A 47 -1.06 -12.12 -0.73
N LEU A 48 -0.24 -11.22 -1.31
CA LEU A 48 0.34 -11.42 -2.63
C LEU A 48 1.29 -12.63 -2.67
N LEU A 49 2.20 -12.77 -1.69
CA LEU A 49 3.08 -13.94 -1.58
C LEU A 49 2.28 -15.24 -1.44
N ARG A 50 1.29 -15.26 -0.55
CA ARG A 50 0.38 -16.40 -0.41
C ARG A 50 -0.33 -16.71 -1.72
N TRP A 51 -0.73 -15.69 -2.48
CA TRP A 51 -1.39 -15.89 -3.76
C TRP A 51 -0.44 -16.50 -4.81
N MET A 52 0.84 -16.07 -4.82
CA MET A 52 1.89 -16.66 -5.66
C MET A 52 2.19 -18.12 -5.30
N GLU A 53 2.18 -18.47 -4.02
CA GLU A 53 2.43 -19.85 -3.55
C GLU A 53 1.21 -20.77 -3.75
N THR A 54 -0.01 -20.25 -3.61
CA THR A 54 -1.22 -21.09 -3.64
C THR A 54 -1.84 -21.18 -5.03
N GLY A 55 -1.62 -20.22 -5.93
CA GLY A 55 -2.12 -20.20 -7.32
C GLY A 55 -3.64 -20.32 -7.50
N ARG A 56 -4.42 -20.41 -6.41
CA ARG A 56 -5.81 -20.88 -6.44
C ARG A 56 -6.77 -19.75 -6.10
N PHE A 57 -7.56 -19.38 -7.11
CA PHE A 57 -8.67 -18.41 -7.00
C PHE A 57 -9.98 -19.03 -6.51
N THR A 58 -9.98 -20.20 -5.87
CA THR A 58 -11.24 -20.89 -5.58
C THR A 58 -11.28 -21.37 -4.15
N ALA A 59 -12.27 -20.84 -3.41
CA ALA A 59 -12.85 -21.47 -2.24
C ALA A 59 -13.19 -22.93 -2.58
N GLY A 60 -12.64 -23.85 -1.80
CA GLY A 60 -12.88 -25.29 -1.88
C GLY A 60 -12.28 -25.93 -0.64
#